data_AF-A0A1J1IVL8-F1
#
_entry.id   AF-A0A1J1IVL8-F1
#
_cell.length_a   1.000
_cell.length_b   1.000
_cell.length_c   1.000
_cell.angle_alpha   90.00
_cell.angle_beta   90.00
_cell.angle_gamma   90.00
#
_symmetry.space_group_name_H-M   'P 1'
#
loop_
_entity.id
_entity.type
_entity.pdbx_description
1 polymer ?
#
loop_
_entity_poly.entity_id
_entity_poly.type
_entity_poly.pdbx_seq_one_letter_code
_entity_poly.pdbx_strand_id
1 'polypeptide(L)'
;MKFNILTLIFFLKTSSIYCFWGRNQNDLVLVEQWNKLDFDFPTQELRDEAIAQGLFVAENAFPIDVDVDYADVIDDTRIFVTIPRFSTGIPITLGYLTISNNDVLIKAYPDYSWHSSHGDDCDGITSVLRIAIDECRQMYVLDTGKIGDTQKCPPQLLIFNLVDNSLVRRYKFPDSQYVGASLFVTPVVDVSDPPPTGTCSNAKVYIADVTGFSLIVYDTLTDTSWKIQNNLFYPYPNFGTFTIDGVSFDLMDGILGLALSPNTSPYERFLYFHSLASGVESSVPLSVINNPSTFESNPNAEPRAFVEIGSRGIQTAAQAMDRNGNLYFVLMDPLALVCWDSSTTYSEENIKILVENDETLQFASGLKIIEDCNGVEELWVMTIRLQKIWTGTLNFDETNFRIQALEVQQLLGRNGRCSGRPLRSSPFQPFSFLFK
;
A
#
# COMPACT_ATOMS: atom_id res chain seq x y z
N MET A 1 -44.96 -5.21 5.59
CA MET A 1 -43.59 -5.45 5.08
C MET A 1 -42.81 -4.16 5.34
N LYS A 2 -42.10 -4.10 6.48
CA LYS A 2 -41.41 -2.88 6.92
C LYS A 2 -40.12 -2.75 6.09
N PHE A 3 -40.12 -1.86 5.11
CA PHE A 3 -38.90 -1.46 4.40
C PHE A 3 -37.98 -0.76 5.41
N ASN A 4 -36.78 -1.30 5.57
CA ASN A 4 -35.80 -0.82 6.54
C ASN A 4 -35.09 0.41 5.95
N ILE A 5 -35.26 1.57 6.57
CA ILE A 5 -34.75 2.89 6.11
C ILE A 5 -33.20 2.91 6.01
N LEU A 6 -32.52 1.93 6.61
CA LEU A 6 -31.05 1.82 6.65
C LEU A 6 -30.41 1.23 5.38
N THR A 7 -31.12 0.38 4.62
CA THR A 7 -30.61 -0.09 3.31
C THR A 7 -30.51 1.08 2.31
N LEU A 8 -31.35 2.11 2.49
CA LEU A 8 -31.35 3.34 1.68
C LEU A 8 -30.19 4.29 2.01
N ILE A 9 -29.42 4.05 3.08
CA ILE A 9 -28.22 4.84 3.43
C ILE A 9 -26.98 4.26 2.73
N PHE A 10 -27.02 2.99 2.30
CA PHE A 10 -25.99 2.41 1.43
C PHE A 10 -26.26 2.73 -0.05
N PHE A 11 -27.48 2.60 -0.57
CA PHE A 11 -27.91 3.50 -1.67
C PHE A 11 -27.72 4.95 -1.17
N LEU A 12 -27.64 6.04 -1.91
CA LEU A 12 -27.25 7.39 -1.38
C LEU A 12 -25.82 7.54 -0.79
N LYS A 13 -25.16 6.54 -0.18
CA LYS A 13 -23.69 6.59 0.04
C LYS A 13 -22.95 5.85 -1.07
N THR A 14 -23.15 4.56 -1.29
CA THR A 14 -22.55 3.82 -2.42
C THR A 14 -23.22 4.12 -3.75
N SER A 15 -24.55 4.30 -3.81
CA SER A 15 -25.19 4.75 -5.07
C SER A 15 -25.03 6.24 -5.36
N SER A 16 -24.33 7.00 -4.52
CA SER A 16 -23.87 8.37 -4.83
C SER A 16 -22.35 8.49 -4.91
N ILE A 17 -21.60 7.43 -4.58
CA ILE A 17 -20.18 7.31 -4.92
C ILE A 17 -20.03 6.88 -6.38
N TYR A 18 -20.92 6.02 -6.90
CA TYR A 18 -20.83 5.54 -8.28
C TYR A 18 -21.77 6.33 -9.22
N CYS A 19 -21.17 7.10 -10.12
CA CYS A 19 -21.74 7.82 -11.29
C CYS A 19 -22.12 9.31 -11.14
N PHE A 20 -21.90 9.95 -9.99
CA PHE A 20 -21.90 11.41 -9.87
C PHE A 20 -20.87 11.88 -8.84
N TRP A 21 -19.60 11.75 -9.17
CA TRP A 21 -18.62 12.65 -8.58
C TRP A 21 -18.97 14.08 -8.99
N GLY A 22 -19.28 14.94 -8.03
CA GLY A 22 -19.47 16.35 -8.29
C GLY A 22 -18.23 16.93 -8.98
N ARG A 23 -18.42 17.75 -10.03
CA ARG A 23 -17.29 18.43 -10.69
C ARG A 23 -16.56 19.34 -9.68
N ASN A 24 -15.23 19.23 -9.66
CA ASN A 24 -14.28 19.93 -8.79
C ASN A 24 -14.32 19.50 -7.32
N GLN A 25 -13.74 18.34 -7.02
CA GLN A 25 -13.29 18.02 -5.67
C GLN A 25 -11.89 18.60 -5.46
N ASN A 26 -11.70 19.34 -4.37
CA ASN A 26 -10.39 19.86 -3.95
C ASN A 26 -9.66 18.91 -2.97
N ASP A 27 -10.30 17.79 -2.63
CA ASP A 27 -9.85 16.83 -1.62
C ASP A 27 -10.23 15.41 -2.05
N LEU A 28 -9.61 14.40 -1.44
CA LEU A 28 -10.01 13.01 -1.62
C LEU A 28 -11.36 12.76 -0.94
N VAL A 29 -12.12 11.80 -1.47
CA VAL A 29 -13.41 11.43 -0.86
C VAL A 29 -13.20 10.36 0.18
N LEU A 30 -13.73 10.62 1.38
CA LEU A 30 -13.73 9.65 2.46
C LEU A 30 -14.61 8.46 2.11
N VAL A 31 -14.01 7.27 2.12
CA VAL A 31 -14.72 5.99 1.92
C VAL A 31 -15.12 5.42 3.26
N GLU A 32 -14.18 5.32 4.20
CA GLU A 32 -14.43 4.80 5.55
C GLU A 32 -13.43 5.36 6.57
N GLN A 33 -13.81 5.42 7.84
CA GLN A 33 -12.92 5.85 8.91
C GLN A 33 -13.21 5.13 10.23
N TRP A 34 -12.17 4.98 11.05
CA TRP A 34 -12.29 4.30 12.33
C TRP A 34 -11.58 5.05 13.44
N ASN A 35 -12.21 5.04 14.61
CA ASN A 35 -11.53 5.27 15.88
C ASN A 35 -10.79 3.98 16.29
N LYS A 36 -11.53 2.85 16.29
CA LYS A 36 -11.10 1.47 16.54
C LYS A 36 -11.73 0.55 15.50
N LEU A 37 -11.06 -0.54 15.17
CA LEU A 37 -11.61 -1.59 14.31
C LEU A 37 -12.44 -2.57 15.15
N ASP A 38 -13.44 -3.17 14.53
CA ASP A 38 -14.14 -4.36 15.04
C ASP A 38 -14.27 -5.40 13.91
N PHE A 39 -14.51 -6.65 14.29
CA PHE A 39 -14.34 -7.81 13.42
C PHE A 39 -15.63 -8.65 13.36
N ASP A 40 -15.93 -9.17 12.17
CA ASP A 40 -17.05 -10.08 11.93
C ASP A 40 -16.64 -11.52 12.29
N PHE A 41 -16.86 -11.90 13.55
CA PHE A 41 -16.60 -13.26 14.02
C PHE A 41 -17.70 -14.22 13.55
N PRO A 42 -17.37 -15.49 13.22
CA PRO A 42 -18.37 -16.46 12.78
C PRO A 42 -19.50 -16.72 13.79
N THR A 43 -19.20 -16.66 15.08
CA THR A 43 -20.18 -16.76 16.17
C THR A 43 -19.83 -15.83 17.32
N GLN A 44 -20.82 -15.51 18.15
CA GLN A 44 -20.60 -14.68 19.35
C GLN A 44 -19.70 -15.39 20.36
N GLU A 45 -19.79 -16.72 20.47
CA GLU A 45 -18.96 -17.52 21.36
C GLU A 45 -17.47 -17.39 21.00
N LEU A 46 -17.12 -17.46 19.71
CA LEU A 46 -15.74 -17.26 19.25
C LEU A 46 -15.23 -15.85 19.56
N ARG A 47 -16.10 -14.84 19.45
CA ARG A 47 -15.75 -13.46 19.83
C ARG A 47 -15.47 -13.35 21.33
N ASP A 48 -16.35 -13.90 22.15
CA ASP A 48 -16.23 -13.85 23.61
C ASP A 48 -14.99 -14.62 24.10
N GLU A 49 -14.69 -15.77 23.48
CA GLU A 49 -13.46 -16.54 23.73
C GLU A 49 -12.21 -15.76 23.34
N ALA A 50 -12.20 -15.14 22.15
CA ALA A 50 -11.07 -14.34 21.70
C ALA A 50 -10.80 -13.15 22.64
N ILE A 51 -11.84 -12.47 23.13
CA ILE A 51 -11.72 -11.40 24.12
C ILE A 51 -11.20 -11.95 25.45
N ALA A 52 -11.77 -13.04 25.95
CA ALA A 52 -11.39 -13.63 27.23
C ALA A 52 -9.93 -14.12 27.25
N GLN A 53 -9.41 -14.57 26.10
CA GLN A 53 -8.04 -15.05 25.94
C GLN A 53 -7.05 -13.94 25.54
N GLY A 54 -7.51 -12.70 25.31
CA GLY A 54 -6.66 -11.60 24.83
C GLY A 54 -6.21 -11.77 23.36
N LEU A 55 -6.89 -12.62 22.61
CA LEU A 55 -6.70 -12.82 21.17
C LEU A 55 -7.42 -11.75 20.33
N PHE A 56 -8.36 -11.02 20.94
CA PHE A 56 -8.91 -9.79 20.41
C PHE A 56 -8.78 -8.64 21.42
N VAL A 57 -7.97 -7.64 21.06
CA VAL A 57 -7.78 -6.36 21.75
C VAL A 57 -7.91 -5.26 20.70
N ALA A 58 -9.02 -4.52 20.72
CA ALA A 58 -9.35 -3.53 19.69
C ALA A 58 -8.27 -2.45 19.54
N GLU A 59 -7.60 -2.09 20.64
CA GLU A 59 -6.54 -1.09 20.69
C GLU A 59 -5.22 -1.56 20.01
N ASN A 60 -5.08 -2.83 19.67
CA ASN A 60 -3.89 -3.37 19.01
C ASN A 60 -4.05 -3.50 17.49
N ALA A 61 -5.27 -3.31 16.96
CA ALA A 61 -5.58 -3.49 15.54
C ALA A 61 -5.36 -2.20 14.74
N PHE A 62 -4.23 -2.12 14.05
CA PHE A 62 -3.90 -0.98 13.18
C PHE A 62 -3.94 -1.41 11.70
N PRO A 63 -4.88 -0.90 10.90
CA PRO A 63 -4.90 -1.22 9.49
C PRO A 63 -3.79 -0.46 8.76
N ILE A 64 -3.12 -1.06 7.76
CA ILE A 64 -2.01 -0.39 7.08
C ILE A 64 -2.10 -0.35 5.56
N ASP A 65 -2.84 -1.25 4.92
CA ASP A 65 -3.00 -1.27 3.47
C ASP A 65 -4.48 -1.37 3.09
N VAL A 66 -4.76 -0.92 1.88
CA VAL A 66 -6.05 -1.05 1.21
C VAL A 66 -5.82 -1.54 -0.21
N ASP A 67 -6.69 -2.40 -0.71
CA ASP A 67 -6.78 -2.77 -2.12
C ASP A 67 -8.25 -3.09 -2.44
N VAL A 68 -8.64 -3.05 -3.71
CA VAL A 68 -10.04 -3.18 -4.11
C VAL A 68 -10.17 -4.19 -5.23
N ASP A 69 -11.03 -5.17 -4.99
CA ASP A 69 -11.48 -6.12 -6.01
C ASP A 69 -12.85 -5.71 -6.51
N TYR A 70 -12.88 -5.10 -7.68
CA TYR A 70 -14.11 -4.82 -8.41
C TYR A 70 -14.66 -6.12 -9.02
N ALA A 71 -15.81 -6.56 -8.53
CA ALA A 71 -16.52 -7.68 -9.12
C ALA A 71 -17.41 -7.24 -10.29
N ASP A 72 -17.69 -8.16 -11.22
CA ASP A 72 -18.59 -7.91 -12.37
C ASP A 72 -20.01 -7.52 -11.93
N VAL A 73 -20.41 -7.93 -10.72
CA VAL A 73 -21.63 -7.51 -10.05
C VAL A 73 -21.24 -6.50 -8.96
N ILE A 74 -21.80 -5.29 -9.05
CA ILE A 74 -21.47 -4.16 -8.16
C ILE A 74 -21.58 -4.54 -6.67
N ASP A 75 -22.57 -5.36 -6.32
CA ASP A 75 -22.84 -5.82 -4.95
C ASP A 75 -21.75 -6.76 -4.37
N ASP A 76 -20.80 -7.22 -5.20
CA ASP A 76 -19.70 -8.12 -4.80
C ASP A 76 -18.33 -7.41 -4.74
N THR A 77 -18.28 -6.08 -4.86
CA THR A 77 -17.03 -5.31 -4.71
C THR A 77 -16.47 -5.48 -3.30
N ARG A 78 -15.17 -5.80 -3.19
CA ARG A 78 -14.50 -5.99 -1.89
C ARG A 78 -13.39 -4.98 -1.70
N ILE A 79 -13.50 -4.21 -0.62
CA ILE A 79 -12.44 -3.32 -0.14
C ILE A 79 -11.65 -4.10 0.91
N PHE A 80 -10.47 -4.56 0.54
CA PHE A 80 -9.58 -5.30 1.41
C PHE A 80 -8.82 -4.36 2.35
N VAL A 81 -8.55 -4.85 3.55
CA VAL A 81 -7.76 -4.17 4.58
C VAL A 81 -6.81 -5.18 5.20
N THR A 82 -5.54 -4.79 5.36
CA THR A 82 -4.54 -5.57 6.09
C THR A 82 -4.35 -4.98 7.49
N ILE A 83 -4.27 -5.86 8.50
CA ILE A 83 -4.08 -5.51 9.91
C ILE A 83 -2.93 -6.37 10.44
N PRO A 84 -1.67 -5.90 10.33
CA PRO A 84 -0.51 -6.67 10.74
C PRO A 84 -0.56 -7.01 12.22
N ARG A 85 -0.08 -8.21 12.58
CA ARG A 85 0.10 -8.60 13.98
C ARG A 85 1.39 -7.99 14.56
N PHE A 86 1.46 -6.66 14.67
CA PHE A 86 2.56 -5.96 15.38
C PHE A 86 2.60 -6.29 16.88
N SER A 87 1.53 -6.87 17.40
CA SER A 87 1.46 -7.49 18.73
C SER A 87 0.45 -8.64 18.70
N THR A 88 0.15 -9.25 19.85
CA THR A 88 -0.99 -10.17 19.98
C THR A 88 -2.31 -9.41 20.10
N GLY A 89 -3.45 -10.08 19.97
CA GLY A 89 -4.76 -9.43 20.11
C GLY A 89 -5.39 -8.97 18.78
N ILE A 90 -4.84 -9.39 17.64
CA ILE A 90 -5.40 -9.11 16.32
C ILE A 90 -5.99 -10.42 15.78
N PRO A 91 -7.33 -10.57 15.78
CA PRO A 91 -7.97 -11.82 15.39
C PRO A 91 -7.83 -12.09 13.89
N ILE A 92 -7.98 -11.05 13.05
CA ILE A 92 -7.96 -11.15 11.59
C ILE A 92 -6.90 -10.21 11.05
N THR A 93 -5.90 -10.75 10.33
CA THR A 93 -4.81 -9.94 9.75
C THR A 93 -5.04 -9.53 8.29
N LEU A 94 -5.95 -10.22 7.61
CA LEU A 94 -6.38 -9.92 6.25
C LEU A 94 -7.88 -10.12 6.17
N GLY A 95 -8.58 -9.06 5.79
CA GLY A 95 -10.03 -9.09 5.64
C GLY A 95 -10.52 -8.05 4.66
N TYR A 96 -11.83 -7.92 4.57
CA TYR A 96 -12.49 -6.92 3.74
C TYR A 96 -13.67 -6.31 4.50
N LEU A 97 -14.07 -5.11 4.08
CA LEU A 97 -15.17 -4.39 4.72
C LEU A 97 -16.49 -5.14 4.53
N THR A 98 -17.25 -5.27 5.61
CA THR A 98 -18.63 -5.79 5.60
C THR A 98 -19.52 -4.96 6.51
N ILE A 99 -20.84 -5.04 6.32
CA ILE A 99 -21.79 -4.33 7.17
C ILE A 99 -22.62 -5.33 7.94
N SER A 100 -22.65 -5.17 9.26
CA SER A 100 -23.54 -5.89 10.15
C SER A 100 -24.20 -4.90 11.10
N ASN A 101 -25.53 -4.91 11.19
CA ASN A 101 -26.30 -4.02 12.08
C ASN A 101 -25.98 -2.50 11.96
N ASN A 102 -25.58 -2.06 10.75
CA ASN A 102 -25.14 -0.69 10.42
C ASN A 102 -23.74 -0.30 10.89
N ASP A 103 -22.97 -1.25 11.43
CA ASP A 103 -21.56 -1.09 11.75
C ASP A 103 -20.71 -1.68 10.62
N VAL A 104 -19.62 -1.00 10.29
CA VAL A 104 -18.62 -1.50 9.33
C VAL A 104 -17.60 -2.34 10.08
N LEU A 105 -17.57 -3.63 9.76
CA LEU A 105 -16.71 -4.64 10.37
C LEU A 105 -15.69 -5.17 9.36
N ILE A 106 -14.61 -5.76 9.87
CA ILE A 106 -13.65 -6.49 9.05
C ILE A 106 -14.02 -7.98 9.02
N LYS A 107 -14.36 -8.49 7.85
CA LYS A 107 -14.62 -9.91 7.62
C LYS A 107 -13.36 -10.62 7.15
N ALA A 108 -13.06 -11.77 7.75
CA ALA A 108 -11.86 -12.53 7.43
C ALA A 108 -11.82 -12.98 5.96
N TYR A 109 -10.63 -12.94 5.37
CA TYR A 109 -10.37 -13.50 4.05
C TYR A 109 -9.32 -14.63 4.10
N PRO A 110 -9.49 -15.73 3.33
CA PRO A 110 -10.73 -16.12 2.64
C PRO A 110 -11.91 -16.36 3.58
N ASP A 111 -11.60 -16.84 4.78
CA ASP A 111 -12.54 -17.05 5.89
C ASP A 111 -11.76 -17.10 7.22
N TYR A 112 -12.49 -17.20 8.35
CA TYR A 112 -11.88 -17.14 9.68
C TYR A 112 -10.94 -18.31 9.99
N SER A 113 -11.07 -19.47 9.32
CA SER A 113 -10.22 -20.63 9.60
C SER A 113 -8.75 -20.34 9.33
N TRP A 114 -8.45 -19.51 8.33
CA TRP A 114 -7.10 -19.04 7.98
C TRP A 114 -6.44 -18.17 9.05
N HIS A 115 -7.23 -17.63 9.97
CA HIS A 115 -6.76 -16.74 11.04
C HIS A 115 -6.85 -17.37 12.44
N SER A 116 -7.65 -18.45 12.56
CA SER A 116 -8.03 -19.09 13.83
C SER A 116 -6.88 -19.63 14.68
N SER A 117 -5.75 -19.97 14.05
CA SER A 117 -4.53 -20.38 14.76
C SER A 117 -3.80 -19.21 15.45
N HIS A 118 -4.23 -17.97 15.16
CA HIS A 118 -3.57 -16.75 15.63
C HIS A 118 -2.06 -16.70 15.29
N GLY A 119 -1.67 -17.40 14.21
CA GLY A 119 -0.31 -17.42 13.67
C GLY A 119 0.59 -18.51 14.26
N ASP A 120 0.02 -19.51 14.95
CA ASP A 120 0.79 -20.60 15.57
C ASP A 120 0.92 -21.87 14.70
N ASP A 121 0.23 -21.97 13.54
CA ASP A 121 0.24 -23.18 12.70
C ASP A 121 1.08 -23.11 11.42
N CYS A 122 1.54 -21.92 11.01
CA CYS A 122 2.33 -21.66 9.79
C CYS A 122 1.73 -22.13 8.45
N ASP A 123 0.52 -22.68 8.48
CA ASP A 123 -0.27 -23.08 7.33
C ASP A 123 -1.51 -22.18 7.17
N GLY A 124 -1.91 -21.44 8.22
CA GLY A 124 -2.78 -20.26 8.11
C GLY A 124 -2.03 -19.02 7.61
N ILE A 125 -2.59 -17.85 7.94
CA ILE A 125 -2.01 -16.53 7.70
C ILE A 125 -1.51 -15.97 9.06
N THR A 126 -0.22 -15.66 9.12
CA THR A 126 0.41 -15.20 10.37
C THR A 126 0.23 -13.71 10.58
N SER A 127 0.71 -12.88 9.64
CA SER A 127 0.66 -11.42 9.75
C SER A 127 0.91 -10.77 8.39
N VAL A 128 -0.13 -10.18 7.82
CA VAL A 128 -0.09 -9.56 6.49
C VAL A 128 0.18 -8.07 6.61
N LEU A 129 1.24 -7.61 5.94
CA LEU A 129 1.54 -6.19 5.86
C LEU A 129 0.83 -5.52 4.69
N ARG A 130 1.11 -5.96 3.46
CA ARG A 130 0.51 -5.40 2.26
C ARG A 130 0.09 -6.50 1.30
N ILE A 131 -0.85 -6.16 0.45
CA ILE A 131 -1.33 -7.02 -0.64
C ILE A 131 -1.13 -6.31 -1.98
N ALA A 132 -1.20 -7.07 -3.06
CA ALA A 132 -1.34 -6.51 -4.40
C ALA A 132 -2.37 -7.35 -5.16
N ILE A 133 -3.32 -6.70 -5.82
CA ILE A 133 -4.26 -7.34 -6.73
C ILE A 133 -3.84 -7.00 -8.16
N ASP A 134 -3.67 -8.04 -8.98
CA ASP A 134 -3.34 -7.85 -10.40
C ASP A 134 -4.59 -7.78 -11.30
N GLU A 135 -4.39 -7.45 -12.57
CA GLU A 135 -5.44 -7.40 -13.59
C GLU A 135 -6.12 -8.76 -13.87
N CYS A 136 -5.60 -9.84 -13.27
CA CYS A 136 -6.14 -11.19 -13.37
C CYS A 136 -7.05 -11.55 -12.20
N ARG A 137 -7.30 -10.60 -11.30
CA ARG A 137 -7.99 -10.82 -10.03
C ARG A 137 -7.30 -11.90 -9.20
N GLN A 138 -5.96 -11.92 -9.22
CA GLN A 138 -5.16 -12.68 -8.27
C GLN A 138 -4.65 -11.74 -7.19
N MET A 139 -4.85 -12.11 -5.92
CA MET A 139 -4.34 -11.37 -4.79
C MET A 139 -3.07 -12.02 -4.26
N TYR A 140 -2.00 -11.23 -4.24
CA TYR A 140 -0.69 -11.57 -3.70
C TYR A 140 -0.62 -11.06 -2.28
N VAL A 141 -0.64 -11.99 -1.32
CA VAL A 141 -0.64 -11.73 0.11
C VAL A 141 0.75 -11.98 0.67
N LEU A 142 1.37 -10.92 1.17
CA LEU A 142 2.69 -11.00 1.79
C LEU A 142 2.55 -11.22 3.30
N ASP A 143 2.66 -12.49 3.71
CA ASP A 143 2.66 -12.89 5.12
C ASP A 143 4.10 -12.89 5.65
N THR A 144 4.34 -12.07 6.67
CA THR A 144 5.67 -11.88 7.25
C THR A 144 6.12 -13.01 8.16
N GLY A 145 5.18 -13.86 8.60
CA GLY A 145 5.49 -14.90 9.57
C GLY A 145 5.87 -14.38 10.96
N LYS A 146 5.67 -13.08 11.24
CA LYS A 146 6.02 -12.43 12.51
C LYS A 146 4.79 -12.03 13.32
N ILE A 147 4.90 -12.16 14.64
CA ILE A 147 3.98 -11.56 15.62
C ILE A 147 4.82 -10.70 16.56
N GLY A 148 4.60 -9.38 16.51
CA GLY A 148 5.57 -8.41 17.01
C GLY A 148 6.95 -8.68 16.44
N ASP A 149 7.96 -8.70 17.30
CA ASP A 149 9.34 -8.97 16.88
C ASP A 149 9.68 -10.47 16.76
N THR A 150 8.74 -11.36 17.07
CA THR A 150 9.00 -12.81 17.10
C THR A 150 8.70 -13.43 15.75
N GLN A 151 9.72 -14.03 15.11
CA GLN A 151 9.53 -14.89 13.95
C GLN A 151 8.87 -16.21 14.38
N LYS A 152 7.60 -16.40 13.99
CA LYS A 152 6.81 -17.61 14.26
C LYS A 152 6.90 -18.62 13.13
N CYS A 153 6.85 -18.11 11.91
CA CYS A 153 6.82 -18.90 10.67
C CYS A 153 7.79 -18.30 9.65
N PRO A 154 8.28 -19.04 8.65
CA PRO A 154 8.97 -18.43 7.52
C PRO A 154 8.08 -17.37 6.84
N PRO A 155 8.62 -16.25 6.34
CA PRO A 155 7.86 -15.35 5.48
C PRO A 155 7.39 -16.12 4.25
N GLN A 156 6.20 -15.79 3.76
CA GLN A 156 5.58 -16.48 2.64
C GLN A 156 4.76 -15.54 1.76
N LEU A 157 4.68 -15.87 0.48
CA LEU A 157 3.79 -15.26 -0.48
C LEU A 157 2.65 -16.23 -0.78
N LEU A 158 1.41 -15.80 -0.52
CA LEU A 158 0.21 -16.53 -0.88
C LEU A 158 -0.43 -15.87 -2.09
N ILE A 159 -0.84 -16.64 -3.09
CA ILE A 159 -1.56 -16.16 -4.26
C ILE A 159 -2.95 -16.77 -4.22
N PHE A 160 -3.97 -15.93 -4.09
CA PHE A 160 -5.38 -16.33 -4.09
C PHE A 160 -6.05 -15.91 -5.39
N ASN A 161 -6.89 -16.79 -5.94
CA ASN A 161 -7.82 -16.42 -7.00
C ASN A 161 -9.03 -15.74 -6.35
N LEU A 162 -9.28 -14.47 -6.68
CA LEU A 162 -10.36 -13.72 -6.08
C LEU A 162 -11.74 -14.13 -6.62
N VAL A 163 -11.81 -14.81 -7.76
CA VAL A 163 -13.09 -15.27 -8.35
C VAL A 163 -13.74 -16.38 -7.50
N ASP A 164 -12.95 -17.33 -7.03
CA ASP A 164 -13.44 -18.48 -6.25
C ASP A 164 -12.84 -18.58 -4.83
N ASN A 165 -11.99 -17.63 -4.46
CA ASN A 165 -11.26 -17.54 -3.18
C ASN A 165 -10.32 -18.72 -2.91
N SER A 166 -9.95 -19.47 -3.95
CA SER A 166 -9.02 -20.59 -3.80
C SER A 166 -7.58 -20.12 -3.67
N LEU A 167 -6.78 -20.82 -2.86
CA LEU A 167 -5.34 -20.66 -2.84
C LEU A 167 -4.75 -21.26 -4.13
N VAL A 168 -4.24 -20.40 -5.00
CA VAL A 168 -3.53 -20.80 -6.22
C VAL A 168 -2.12 -21.28 -5.89
N ARG A 169 -1.43 -20.55 -5.00
CA ARG A 169 -0.05 -20.86 -4.66
C ARG A 169 0.34 -20.43 -3.25
N ARG A 170 1.21 -21.21 -2.61
CA ARG A 170 1.95 -20.83 -1.42
C ARG A 170 3.44 -20.98 -1.69
N TYR A 171 4.17 -19.88 -1.58
CA TYR A 171 5.61 -19.85 -1.70
C TYR A 171 6.23 -19.46 -0.36
N LYS A 172 6.92 -20.38 0.31
CA LYS A 172 7.71 -20.09 1.52
C LYS A 172 9.10 -19.67 1.09
N PHE A 173 9.54 -18.47 1.47
CA PHE A 173 10.84 -17.96 1.03
C PHE A 173 11.98 -18.81 1.61
N PRO A 174 13.05 -19.09 0.84
CA PRO A 174 14.20 -19.83 1.35
C PRO A 174 14.93 -19.08 2.47
N ASP A 175 15.41 -19.80 3.48
CA ASP A 175 16.17 -19.24 4.63
C ASP A 175 17.41 -18.45 4.22
N SER A 176 17.95 -18.67 3.02
CA SER A 176 19.07 -17.89 2.48
C SER A 176 18.70 -16.45 2.09
N GLN A 177 17.41 -16.12 1.99
CA GLN A 177 16.94 -14.83 1.47
C GLN A 177 16.49 -13.85 2.56
N TYR A 178 16.28 -14.32 3.78
CA TYR A 178 15.88 -13.49 4.91
C TYR A 178 16.72 -13.83 6.15
N VAL A 179 16.80 -12.87 7.07
CA VAL A 179 17.41 -13.07 8.39
C VAL A 179 16.36 -12.78 9.45
N GLY A 180 16.63 -13.08 10.73
CA GLY A 180 15.65 -12.83 11.80
C GLY A 180 15.17 -11.38 11.86
N ALA A 181 16.00 -10.41 11.45
CA ALA A 181 15.62 -9.00 11.37
C ALA A 181 14.69 -8.69 10.18
N SER A 182 14.77 -9.43 9.06
CA SER A 182 14.03 -9.15 7.82
C SER A 182 12.53 -8.99 8.05
N LEU A 183 11.93 -8.08 7.30
CA LEU A 183 10.50 -7.79 7.33
C LEU A 183 10.07 -7.41 5.91
N PHE A 184 9.39 -8.34 5.24
CA PHE A 184 8.92 -8.14 3.88
C PHE A 184 7.61 -7.35 3.92
N VAL A 185 7.58 -6.14 3.34
CA VAL A 185 6.51 -5.17 3.60
C VAL A 185 5.71 -4.71 2.39
N THR A 186 6.26 -4.78 1.19
CA THR A 186 5.60 -4.22 -0.01
C THR A 186 5.77 -5.18 -1.17
N PRO A 187 4.71 -5.85 -1.63
CA PRO A 187 4.69 -6.53 -2.92
C PRO A 187 4.21 -5.56 -4.02
N VAL A 188 4.87 -5.59 -5.17
CA VAL A 188 4.33 -5.07 -6.45
C VAL A 188 4.45 -6.14 -7.52
N VAL A 189 3.42 -6.26 -8.36
CA VAL A 189 3.27 -7.38 -9.30
C VAL A 189 3.37 -6.86 -10.73
N ASP A 190 4.13 -7.58 -11.54
CA ASP A 190 4.28 -7.33 -12.97
C ASP A 190 3.83 -8.56 -13.76
N VAL A 191 2.64 -8.51 -14.35
CA VAL A 191 2.10 -9.58 -15.17
C VAL A 191 2.56 -9.38 -16.62
N SER A 192 3.30 -10.36 -17.14
CA SER A 192 3.80 -10.34 -18.51
C SER A 192 2.80 -10.89 -19.53
N ASP A 193 1.83 -11.69 -19.08
CA ASP A 193 0.77 -12.28 -19.90
C ASP A 193 -0.64 -11.95 -19.36
N PRO A 194 -1.04 -10.67 -19.32
CA PRO A 194 -2.33 -10.28 -18.80
C PRO A 194 -3.50 -10.64 -19.74
N PRO A 195 -4.75 -10.66 -19.23
CA PRO A 195 -5.94 -10.77 -20.06
C PRO A 195 -6.04 -9.56 -21.02
N PRO A 196 -6.76 -9.68 -22.14
CA PRO A 196 -7.57 -10.83 -22.55
C PRO A 196 -6.79 -11.91 -23.31
N THR A 197 -5.50 -11.71 -23.58
CA THR A 197 -4.72 -12.60 -24.47
C THR A 197 -3.79 -13.57 -23.73
N GLY A 198 -3.41 -13.27 -22.51
CA GLY A 198 -2.56 -14.12 -21.69
C GLY A 198 -3.31 -14.96 -20.66
N THR A 199 -2.56 -15.67 -19.82
CA THR A 199 -3.07 -16.66 -18.86
C THR A 199 -2.78 -16.30 -17.42
N CYS A 200 -2.12 -15.17 -17.17
CA CYS A 200 -1.70 -14.73 -15.84
C CYS A 200 -0.82 -15.75 -15.12
N SER A 201 -0.04 -16.52 -15.89
CA SER A 201 0.87 -17.53 -15.35
C SER A 201 2.29 -17.01 -15.21
N ASN A 202 2.63 -15.94 -15.94
CA ASN A 202 3.94 -15.34 -15.98
C ASN A 202 3.88 -13.94 -15.35
N ALA A 203 4.10 -13.91 -14.05
CA ALA A 203 4.21 -12.70 -13.26
C ALA A 203 5.51 -12.68 -12.46
N LYS A 204 6.03 -11.48 -12.24
CA LYS A 204 7.13 -11.21 -11.33
C LYS A 204 6.61 -10.40 -10.15
N VAL A 205 7.02 -10.78 -8.95
CA VAL A 205 6.65 -10.06 -7.72
C VAL A 205 7.92 -9.47 -7.11
N TYR A 206 7.96 -8.16 -6.96
CA TYR A 206 9.05 -7.43 -6.34
C TYR A 206 8.66 -7.09 -4.90
N ILE A 207 9.51 -7.46 -3.96
CA ILE A 207 9.19 -7.45 -2.53
C ILE A 207 10.27 -6.69 -1.77
N ALA A 208 9.88 -5.61 -1.12
CA ALA A 208 10.77 -4.83 -0.27
C ALA A 208 10.96 -5.49 1.11
N ASP A 209 12.22 -5.77 1.47
CA ASP A 209 12.63 -6.12 2.84
C ASP A 209 13.12 -4.87 3.56
N VAL A 210 12.24 -4.26 4.36
CA VAL A 210 12.45 -2.92 4.90
C VAL A 210 13.54 -2.86 5.96
N THR A 211 13.72 -3.93 6.73
CA THR A 211 14.73 -4.01 7.80
C THR A 211 15.97 -4.80 7.39
N GLY A 212 15.85 -5.69 6.41
CA GLY A 212 17.00 -6.39 5.80
C GLY A 212 17.63 -5.64 4.61
N PHE A 213 17.07 -4.49 4.24
CA PHE A 213 17.56 -3.57 3.20
C PHE A 213 17.84 -4.28 1.87
N SER A 214 16.86 -5.06 1.42
CA SER A 214 16.99 -5.86 0.20
C SER A 214 15.70 -5.91 -0.58
N LEU A 215 15.82 -6.23 -1.86
CA LEU A 215 14.69 -6.49 -2.74
C LEU A 215 14.68 -8.00 -3.05
N ILE A 216 13.55 -8.65 -2.84
CA ILE A 216 13.33 -10.03 -3.31
C ILE A 216 12.54 -9.96 -4.61
N VAL A 217 12.96 -10.72 -5.61
CA VAL A 217 12.18 -10.92 -6.83
C VAL A 217 11.73 -12.37 -6.85
N TYR A 218 10.43 -12.58 -7.00
CA TYR A 218 9.82 -13.90 -7.13
C TYR A 218 9.24 -14.05 -8.54
N ASP A 219 9.42 -15.23 -9.13
CA ASP A 219 8.99 -15.59 -10.47
C ASP A 219 7.94 -16.72 -10.41
N THR A 220 6.71 -16.41 -10.81
CA THR A 220 5.62 -17.40 -10.81
C THR A 220 5.83 -18.50 -11.85
N LEU A 221 6.58 -18.25 -12.92
CA LEU A 221 6.77 -19.22 -14.00
C LEU A 221 7.76 -20.32 -13.60
N THR A 222 8.86 -19.92 -12.96
CA THR A 222 9.90 -20.86 -12.50
C THR A 222 9.69 -21.33 -11.06
N ASP A 223 8.81 -20.67 -10.32
CA ASP A 223 8.57 -20.89 -8.88
C ASP A 223 9.86 -20.72 -8.05
N THR A 224 10.64 -19.70 -8.41
CA THR A 224 11.89 -19.37 -7.73
C THR A 224 11.93 -17.90 -7.37
N SER A 225 12.73 -17.57 -6.36
CA SER A 225 13.05 -16.19 -6.00
C SER A 225 14.55 -15.99 -5.88
N TRP A 226 14.99 -14.74 -5.95
CA TRP A 226 16.36 -14.33 -5.66
C TRP A 226 16.37 -13.02 -4.88
N LYS A 227 17.45 -12.83 -4.13
CA LYS A 227 17.69 -11.64 -3.30
C LYS A 227 18.63 -10.69 -4.02
N ILE A 228 18.30 -9.40 -3.97
CA ILE A 228 19.07 -8.30 -4.52
C ILE A 228 19.42 -7.34 -3.38
N GLN A 229 20.65 -6.86 -3.37
CA GLN A 229 21.17 -5.88 -2.42
C GLN A 229 21.74 -4.68 -3.17
N ASN A 230 21.48 -3.49 -2.66
CA ASN A 230 22.02 -2.25 -3.17
C ASN A 230 22.09 -1.20 -2.04
N ASN A 231 23.05 -0.27 -2.13
CA ASN A 231 23.20 0.81 -1.15
C ASN A 231 21.98 1.74 -1.09
N LEU A 232 21.25 1.90 -2.20
CA LEU A 232 20.05 2.73 -2.27
C LEU A 232 18.85 2.13 -1.51
N PHE A 233 18.96 0.90 -1.01
CA PHE A 233 17.93 0.27 -0.16
C PHE A 233 18.09 0.58 1.32
N TYR A 234 19.19 1.21 1.72
CA TYR A 234 19.45 1.56 3.11
C TYR A 234 18.69 2.82 3.52
N PRO A 235 18.34 2.96 4.81
CA PRO A 235 17.86 4.21 5.35
C PRO A 235 18.97 5.28 5.34
N TYR A 236 18.60 6.53 5.11
CA TYR A 236 19.49 7.67 5.12
C TYR A 236 19.46 8.29 6.52
N PRO A 237 20.58 8.33 7.28
CA PRO A 237 20.56 8.75 8.69
C PRO A 237 19.95 10.13 8.95
N ASN A 238 20.09 11.07 8.02
CA ASN A 238 19.52 12.41 8.14
C ASN A 238 17.97 12.44 8.02
N PHE A 239 17.36 11.32 7.62
CA PHE A 239 15.92 11.13 7.47
C PHE A 239 15.36 10.10 8.47
N GLY A 240 16.14 9.72 9.49
CA GLY A 240 15.71 8.76 10.51
C GLY A 240 14.66 9.31 11.49
N THR A 241 14.58 10.63 11.63
CA THR A 241 13.57 11.28 12.47
C THR A 241 12.41 11.75 11.61
N PHE A 242 11.22 11.27 11.96
CA PHE A 242 9.94 11.62 11.33
C PHE A 242 9.27 12.68 12.18
N THR A 243 8.62 13.67 11.56
CA THR A 243 7.75 14.63 12.25
C THR A 243 6.47 14.75 11.46
N ILE A 244 5.34 14.40 12.10
CA ILE A 244 4.01 14.40 11.49
C ILE A 244 3.09 15.11 12.48
N ASP A 245 2.40 16.17 12.04
CA ASP A 245 1.45 16.92 12.87
C ASP A 245 2.08 17.35 14.23
N GLY A 246 3.34 17.79 14.19
CA GLY A 246 4.10 18.25 15.36
C GLY A 246 4.61 17.16 16.31
N VAL A 247 4.35 15.88 16.04
CA VAL A 247 4.84 14.74 16.84
C VAL A 247 5.99 14.06 16.12
N SER A 248 7.10 13.86 16.84
CA SER A 248 8.31 13.23 16.30
C SER A 248 8.56 11.84 16.85
N PHE A 249 9.10 10.96 16.01
CA PHE A 249 9.57 9.63 16.35
C PHE A 249 10.73 9.21 15.44
N ASP A 250 11.54 8.25 15.87
CA ASP A 250 12.66 7.74 15.08
C ASP A 250 12.32 6.38 14.48
N LEU A 251 12.63 6.21 13.19
CA LEU A 251 12.44 4.97 12.45
C LEU A 251 13.50 4.88 11.36
N MET A 252 14.24 3.77 11.29
CA MET A 252 15.37 3.59 10.34
C MET A 252 15.05 2.50 9.31
N ASP A 253 13.85 2.58 8.76
CA ASP A 253 13.35 1.65 7.76
C ASP A 253 13.94 1.97 6.38
N GLY A 254 14.44 0.93 5.70
CA GLY A 254 15.02 1.00 4.37
C GLY A 254 13.96 0.94 3.27
N ILE A 255 14.30 0.28 2.15
CA ILE A 255 13.42 0.15 0.97
C ILE A 255 11.97 -0.20 1.36
N LEU A 256 11.01 0.59 0.89
CA LEU A 256 9.59 0.41 1.21
C LEU A 256 8.68 0.76 0.05
N GLY A 257 8.81 1.98 -0.49
CA GLY A 257 7.96 2.44 -1.58
C GLY A 257 8.41 1.80 -2.88
N LEU A 258 7.51 1.09 -3.57
CA LEU A 258 7.78 0.46 -4.86
C LEU A 258 6.68 0.86 -5.85
N ALA A 259 7.05 1.19 -7.08
CA ALA A 259 6.09 1.41 -8.16
C ALA A 259 6.69 0.96 -9.50
N LEU A 260 5.88 0.35 -10.35
CA LEU A 260 6.30 -0.07 -11.68
C LEU A 260 5.97 1.01 -12.70
N SER A 261 6.89 1.28 -13.63
CA SER A 261 6.57 2.10 -14.79
C SER A 261 5.47 1.44 -15.65
N PRO A 262 4.66 2.21 -16.39
CA PRO A 262 3.62 1.65 -17.24
C PRO A 262 4.19 0.68 -18.26
N ASN A 263 3.40 -0.33 -18.61
CA ASN A 263 3.74 -1.26 -19.67
C ASN A 263 3.44 -0.66 -21.06
N THR A 264 4.21 0.35 -21.45
CA THR A 264 4.10 1.00 -22.75
C THR A 264 5.26 0.56 -23.65
N SER A 265 5.08 -0.58 -24.36
CA SER A 265 6.03 -0.99 -25.41
C SER A 265 6.16 0.12 -26.48
N PRO A 266 7.37 0.46 -26.97
CA PRO A 266 8.65 -0.25 -26.83
C PRO A 266 9.58 0.29 -25.73
N TYR A 267 9.06 1.06 -24.77
CA TYR A 267 9.90 1.72 -23.77
C TYR A 267 10.43 0.73 -22.72
N GLU A 268 11.67 0.96 -22.29
CA GLU A 268 12.24 0.23 -21.16
C GLU A 268 11.41 0.48 -19.90
N ARG A 269 11.17 -0.58 -19.14
CA ARG A 269 10.42 -0.51 -17.89
C ARG A 269 11.33 -0.46 -16.68
N PHE A 270 10.89 0.27 -15.67
CA PHE A 270 11.64 0.52 -14.45
C PHE A 270 10.81 0.15 -13.23
N LEU A 271 11.50 -0.35 -12.21
CA LEU A 271 11.02 -0.31 -10.84
C LEU A 271 11.51 0.99 -10.21
N TYR A 272 10.59 1.88 -9.82
CA TYR A 272 10.86 3.03 -8.98
C TYR A 272 10.79 2.61 -7.52
N PHE A 273 11.73 3.11 -6.72
CA PHE A 273 11.79 2.78 -5.32
C PHE A 273 12.44 3.85 -4.45
N HIS A 274 12.07 3.83 -3.17
CA HIS A 274 12.73 4.61 -2.12
C HIS A 274 12.72 3.88 -0.77
N SER A 275 13.67 4.25 0.09
CA SER A 275 13.66 3.88 1.51
C SER A 275 12.70 4.75 2.31
N LEU A 276 12.04 4.21 3.33
CA LEU A 276 11.11 4.98 4.17
C LEU A 276 11.83 6.16 4.85
N ALA A 277 12.98 5.91 5.47
CA ALA A 277 13.86 6.94 5.99
C ALA A 277 14.73 7.54 4.88
N SER A 278 14.12 8.19 3.88
CA SER A 278 14.83 8.86 2.79
C SER A 278 13.97 9.95 2.14
N GLY A 279 14.61 10.97 1.58
CA GLY A 279 14.00 11.91 0.64
C GLY A 279 14.42 11.66 -0.80
N VAL A 280 15.03 10.52 -1.12
CA VAL A 280 15.58 10.18 -2.44
C VAL A 280 14.68 9.19 -3.15
N GLU A 281 14.38 9.45 -4.42
CA GLU A 281 13.75 8.49 -5.33
C GLU A 281 14.83 7.84 -6.21
N SER A 282 14.68 6.55 -6.45
CA SER A 282 15.62 5.77 -7.27
C SER A 282 14.87 4.92 -8.29
N SER A 283 15.59 4.46 -9.31
CA SER A 283 15.05 3.52 -10.29
C SER A 283 16.05 2.44 -10.68
N VAL A 284 15.52 1.32 -11.16
CA VAL A 284 16.31 0.24 -11.76
C VAL A 284 15.53 -0.38 -12.94
N PRO A 285 16.19 -0.70 -14.07
CA PRO A 285 15.53 -1.38 -15.17
C PRO A 285 15.06 -2.80 -14.80
N LEU A 286 13.84 -3.14 -15.20
CA LEU A 286 13.32 -4.50 -15.02
C LEU A 286 14.14 -5.54 -15.80
N SER A 287 14.72 -5.14 -16.94
CA SER A 287 15.62 -5.94 -17.77
C SER A 287 16.84 -6.48 -17.01
N VAL A 288 17.29 -5.76 -15.97
CA VAL A 288 18.41 -6.14 -15.11
C VAL A 288 17.93 -7.04 -13.97
N ILE A 289 16.93 -6.60 -13.20
CA ILE A 289 16.52 -7.29 -11.97
C ILE A 289 15.72 -8.58 -12.22
N ASN A 290 15.17 -8.75 -13.42
CA ASN A 290 14.43 -9.96 -13.81
C ASN A 290 15.31 -11.14 -14.25
N ASN A 291 16.63 -10.94 -14.37
CA ASN A 291 17.58 -12.00 -14.71
C ASN A 291 18.14 -12.67 -13.44
N PRO A 292 17.65 -13.86 -13.04
CA PRO A 292 18.09 -14.52 -11.81
C PRO A 292 19.60 -14.84 -11.82
N SER A 293 20.14 -15.24 -12.98
CA SER A 293 21.54 -15.65 -13.11
C SER A 293 22.53 -14.54 -12.74
N THR A 294 22.12 -13.27 -12.85
CA THR A 294 22.90 -12.12 -12.40
C THR A 294 23.10 -12.11 -10.88
N PHE A 295 22.09 -12.54 -10.11
CA PHE A 295 22.04 -12.38 -8.64
C PHE A 295 22.21 -13.69 -7.86
N GLU A 296 22.07 -14.85 -8.51
CA GLU A 296 22.20 -16.18 -7.89
C GLU A 296 23.46 -16.35 -7.04
N SER A 297 24.61 -15.88 -7.54
CA SER A 297 25.91 -16.01 -6.85
C SER A 297 26.34 -14.75 -6.10
N ASN A 298 25.74 -13.61 -6.44
CA ASN A 298 26.08 -12.31 -5.84
C ASN A 298 24.85 -11.39 -5.80
N PRO A 299 24.18 -11.26 -4.64
CA PRO A 299 23.07 -10.33 -4.47
C PRO A 299 23.41 -8.87 -4.79
N ASN A 300 24.70 -8.48 -4.76
CA ASN A 300 25.17 -7.11 -5.01
C ASN A 300 25.62 -6.88 -6.47
N ALA A 301 25.22 -7.76 -7.40
CA ALA A 301 25.55 -7.62 -8.81
C ALA A 301 24.92 -6.36 -9.43
N GLU A 302 25.52 -5.86 -10.52
CA GLU A 302 25.05 -4.67 -11.26
C GLU A 302 24.74 -3.42 -10.40
N PRO A 303 25.60 -3.03 -9.45
CA PRO A 303 25.26 -1.95 -8.51
C PRO A 303 25.05 -0.58 -9.20
N ARG A 304 25.59 -0.40 -10.41
CA ARG A 304 25.46 0.82 -11.21
C ARG A 304 24.17 0.89 -12.03
N ALA A 305 23.41 -0.20 -12.12
CA ALA A 305 22.10 -0.21 -12.77
C ALA A 305 21.02 0.46 -11.90
N PHE A 306 21.27 0.57 -10.59
CA PHE A 306 20.43 1.29 -9.65
C PHE A 306 20.87 2.74 -9.60
N VAL A 307 19.94 3.65 -9.88
CA VAL A 307 20.24 5.06 -10.07
C VAL A 307 19.33 5.90 -9.18
N GLU A 308 19.93 6.80 -8.40
CA GLU A 308 19.21 7.92 -7.78
C GLU A 308 18.74 8.87 -8.88
N ILE A 309 17.43 9.09 -8.99
CA ILE A 309 16.84 9.96 -10.02
C ILE A 309 16.60 11.38 -9.52
N GLY A 310 16.58 11.58 -8.20
CA GLY A 310 16.49 12.89 -7.58
C GLY A 310 16.03 12.82 -6.12
N SER A 311 15.90 13.99 -5.50
CA SER A 311 15.44 14.11 -4.12
C SER A 311 14.28 15.09 -4.00
N ARG A 312 13.32 14.73 -3.15
CA ARG A 312 12.17 15.53 -2.70
C ARG A 312 12.39 16.18 -1.33
N GLY A 313 13.53 15.91 -0.67
CA GLY A 313 13.92 16.55 0.58
C GLY A 313 13.11 16.16 1.83
N ILE A 314 12.09 15.30 1.72
CA ILE A 314 11.24 14.86 2.83
C ILE A 314 10.82 13.39 2.64
N GLN A 315 10.54 12.68 3.74
CA GLN A 315 10.11 11.29 3.73
C GLN A 315 8.70 11.11 3.15
N THR A 316 8.47 9.94 2.55
CA THR A 316 7.16 9.48 2.08
C THR A 316 7.08 7.96 2.29
N ALA A 317 5.86 7.43 2.43
CA ALA A 317 5.66 6.01 2.69
C ALA A 317 5.29 5.25 1.38
N ALA A 318 4.02 4.88 1.20
CA ALA A 318 3.58 4.18 0.01
C ALA A 318 3.62 5.06 -1.26
N GLN A 319 3.82 4.43 -2.40
CA GLN A 319 3.74 5.06 -3.72
C GLN A 319 3.06 4.14 -4.73
N ALA A 320 2.51 4.74 -5.78
CA ALA A 320 1.87 4.02 -6.88
C ALA A 320 1.98 4.85 -8.16
N MET A 321 1.93 4.20 -9.33
CA MET A 321 2.04 4.87 -10.61
C MET A 321 0.85 4.50 -11.50
N ASP A 322 0.29 5.48 -12.20
CA ASP A 322 -0.81 5.25 -13.15
C ASP A 322 -0.32 4.85 -14.55
N ARG A 323 -1.22 4.45 -15.45
CA ARG A 323 -0.87 4.06 -16.83
C ARG A 323 -0.19 5.17 -17.65
N ASN A 324 -0.33 6.43 -17.25
CA ASN A 324 0.26 7.56 -17.95
C ASN A 324 1.68 7.86 -17.47
N GLY A 325 2.15 7.18 -16.42
CA GLY A 325 3.49 7.37 -15.84
C GLY A 325 3.53 8.50 -14.81
N ASN A 326 2.40 8.85 -14.21
CA ASN A 326 2.39 9.76 -13.06
C ASN A 326 2.61 8.92 -11.79
N LEU A 327 3.67 9.21 -11.05
CA LEU A 327 3.95 8.63 -9.74
C LEU A 327 3.26 9.45 -8.65
N TYR A 328 2.54 8.79 -7.76
CA TYR A 328 1.81 9.41 -6.65
C TYR A 328 2.40 8.96 -5.32
N PHE A 329 2.48 9.90 -4.37
CA PHE A 329 2.94 9.66 -3.01
C PHE A 329 2.47 10.80 -2.09
N VAL A 330 2.52 10.58 -0.77
CA VAL A 330 2.13 11.58 0.23
C VAL A 330 3.37 12.05 1.00
N LEU A 331 3.59 13.37 1.00
CA LEU A 331 4.64 14.03 1.78
C LEU A 331 4.26 14.08 3.26
N MET A 332 5.26 14.04 4.14
CA MET A 332 5.05 14.18 5.58
C MET A 332 5.13 15.62 6.08
N ASP A 333 5.68 16.54 5.27
CA ASP A 333 5.67 17.98 5.50
C ASP A 333 5.82 18.73 4.15
N PRO A 334 4.84 19.55 3.73
CA PRO A 334 3.46 19.60 4.26
C PRO A 334 2.74 18.26 4.05
N LEU A 335 1.64 18.02 4.76
CA LEU A 335 0.84 16.79 4.61
C LEU A 335 0.01 16.84 3.32
N ALA A 336 0.62 16.39 2.23
CA ALA A 336 0.08 16.58 0.89
C ALA A 336 0.26 15.34 0.01
N LEU A 337 -0.82 14.95 -0.68
CA LEU A 337 -0.77 14.06 -1.83
C LEU A 337 -0.20 14.84 -3.01
N VAL A 338 0.86 14.29 -3.58
CA VAL A 338 1.57 14.88 -4.71
C VAL A 338 1.66 13.88 -5.85
N CYS A 339 1.95 14.40 -7.04
CA CYS A 339 2.34 13.59 -8.18
C CYS A 339 3.67 14.07 -8.77
N TRP A 340 4.28 13.20 -9.57
CA TRP A 340 5.39 13.51 -10.47
C TRP A 340 5.18 12.80 -11.81
N ASP A 341 5.35 13.51 -12.93
CA ASP A 341 5.34 12.93 -14.28
C ASP A 341 6.71 12.36 -14.62
N SER A 342 6.80 11.04 -14.83
CA SER A 342 8.06 10.34 -15.07
C SER A 342 8.78 10.75 -16.36
N SER A 343 8.12 11.50 -17.25
CA SER A 343 8.76 12.09 -18.44
C SER A 343 9.57 13.35 -18.16
N THR A 344 9.49 13.86 -16.92
CA THR A 344 10.19 15.08 -16.46
C THR A 344 11.30 14.71 -15.47
N THR A 345 12.25 15.61 -15.23
CA THR A 345 13.26 15.40 -14.18
C THR A 345 12.61 15.30 -12.80
N TYR A 346 13.02 14.35 -11.96
CA TYR A 346 12.57 14.27 -10.57
C TYR A 346 13.14 15.44 -9.74
N SER A 347 12.33 16.45 -9.48
CA SER A 347 12.73 17.66 -8.75
C SER A 347 11.55 18.30 -8.03
N GLU A 348 11.81 19.11 -7.01
CA GLU A 348 10.76 19.87 -6.30
C GLU A 348 9.93 20.76 -7.24
N GLU A 349 10.50 21.21 -8.37
CA GLU A 349 9.78 22.01 -9.36
C GLU A 349 8.74 21.19 -10.13
N ASN A 350 9.06 19.93 -10.47
CA ASN A 350 8.20 19.05 -11.26
C ASN A 350 7.23 18.23 -10.41
N ILE A 351 7.47 18.10 -9.11
CA ILE A 351 6.52 17.51 -8.17
C ILE A 351 5.40 18.51 -7.89
N LYS A 352 4.16 18.08 -8.05
CA LYS A 352 2.97 18.93 -7.91
C LYS A 352 2.07 18.45 -6.79
N ILE A 353 1.62 19.37 -5.95
CA ILE A 353 0.60 19.14 -4.93
C ILE A 353 -0.76 19.04 -5.62
N LEU A 354 -1.45 17.92 -5.34
CA LEU A 354 -2.81 17.64 -5.78
C LEU A 354 -3.81 17.94 -4.68
N VAL A 355 -3.54 17.45 -3.47
CA VAL A 355 -4.39 17.61 -2.28
C VAL A 355 -3.49 17.87 -1.08
N GLU A 356 -3.90 18.76 -0.20
CA GLU A 356 -3.19 19.08 1.05
C GLU A 356 -4.20 19.09 2.20
N ASN A 357 -4.00 18.23 3.18
CA ASN A 357 -4.92 18.06 4.30
C ASN A 357 -4.20 17.46 5.51
N ASP A 358 -3.90 18.32 6.51
CA ASP A 358 -3.16 17.94 7.70
C ASP A 358 -3.91 16.97 8.63
N GLU A 359 -5.24 16.86 8.48
CA GLU A 359 -6.05 15.94 9.26
C GLU A 359 -6.10 14.54 8.62
N THR A 360 -6.33 14.47 7.31
CA THR A 360 -6.62 13.21 6.63
C THR A 360 -5.39 12.53 6.03
N LEU A 361 -4.29 13.25 5.81
CA LEU A 361 -3.09 12.73 5.10
C LEU A 361 -1.85 12.49 5.99
N GLN A 362 -2.02 12.39 7.32
CA GLN A 362 -0.90 12.30 8.29
C GLN A 362 0.19 11.25 7.94
N PHE A 363 -0.18 9.98 7.76
CA PHE A 363 0.73 8.95 7.26
C PHE A 363 0.03 8.00 6.29
N ALA A 364 0.31 8.13 4.99
CA ALA A 364 -0.24 7.25 3.96
C ALA A 364 0.49 5.91 3.89
N SER A 365 0.05 4.97 4.72
CA SER A 365 0.67 3.65 4.87
C SER A 365 0.45 2.74 3.64
N GLY A 366 -0.67 2.93 2.92
CA GLY A 366 -1.01 2.21 1.70
C GLY A 366 -1.53 3.18 0.63
N LEU A 367 -1.12 2.98 -0.61
CA LEU A 367 -1.53 3.80 -1.76
C LEU A 367 -1.57 2.90 -3.00
N LYS A 368 -2.68 2.91 -3.73
CA LYS A 368 -2.90 2.09 -4.93
C LYS A 368 -3.48 2.94 -6.06
N ILE A 369 -3.14 2.58 -7.29
CA ILE A 369 -3.91 2.94 -8.48
C ILE A 369 -4.67 1.69 -8.90
N ILE A 370 -5.99 1.77 -8.94
CA ILE A 370 -6.89 0.64 -9.20
C ILE A 370 -7.77 1.00 -10.39
N GLU A 371 -7.94 0.07 -11.32
CA GLU A 371 -8.87 0.23 -12.44
C GLU A 371 -10.26 -0.27 -12.02
N ASP A 372 -11.28 0.57 -12.18
CA ASP A 372 -12.67 0.20 -11.93
C ASP A 372 -13.24 -0.70 -13.05
N CYS A 373 -14.47 -1.17 -12.89
CA CYS A 373 -15.14 -2.01 -13.91
C CYS A 373 -15.39 -1.30 -15.26
N ASN A 374 -15.21 0.01 -15.35
CA ASN A 374 -15.34 0.81 -16.57
C ASN A 374 -13.98 1.16 -17.20
N GLY A 375 -12.88 0.70 -16.63
CA GLY A 375 -11.53 1.00 -17.10
C GLY A 375 -10.98 2.35 -16.63
N VAL A 376 -11.58 2.95 -15.60
CA VAL A 376 -11.18 4.25 -15.03
C VAL A 376 -10.23 4.01 -13.86
N GLU A 377 -9.10 4.71 -13.85
CA GLU A 377 -8.15 4.65 -12.73
C GLU A 377 -8.62 5.51 -11.56
N GLU A 378 -8.62 4.90 -10.38
CA GLU A 378 -8.86 5.53 -9.10
C GLU A 378 -7.61 5.43 -8.23
N LEU A 379 -7.31 6.51 -7.52
CA LEU A 379 -6.32 6.51 -6.46
C LEU A 379 -7.00 6.15 -5.15
N TRP A 380 -6.51 5.12 -4.49
CA TRP A 380 -6.95 4.69 -3.17
C TRP A 380 -5.82 4.88 -2.16
N VAL A 381 -6.13 5.43 -0.99
CA VAL A 381 -5.14 5.66 0.08
C VAL A 381 -5.69 5.23 1.44
N MET A 382 -4.87 4.47 2.16
CA MET A 382 -5.04 4.19 3.60
C MET A 382 -4.12 5.15 4.36
N THR A 383 -4.70 5.93 5.28
CA THR A 383 -3.94 6.81 6.17
C THR A 383 -4.17 6.47 7.63
N ILE A 384 -3.08 6.54 8.40
CA ILE A 384 -3.08 6.28 9.84
C ILE A 384 -2.34 7.38 10.59
N ARG A 385 -2.53 7.44 11.91
CA ARG A 385 -1.76 8.31 12.80
C ARG A 385 -0.52 7.60 13.35
N LEU A 386 0.39 7.21 12.46
CA LEU A 386 1.56 6.38 12.80
C LEU A 386 2.41 6.97 13.92
N GLN A 387 2.62 8.29 13.92
CA GLN A 387 3.34 9.01 14.95
C GLN A 387 2.71 8.90 16.35
N LYS A 388 1.37 8.82 16.43
CA LYS A 388 0.66 8.60 17.71
C LYS A 388 0.76 7.14 18.16
N ILE A 389 0.78 6.19 17.22
CA ILE A 389 1.01 4.77 17.50
C ILE A 389 2.40 4.56 18.12
N TRP A 390 3.46 5.06 17.47
CA TRP A 390 4.84 4.88 17.96
C TRP A 390 5.14 5.58 19.28
N THR A 391 4.51 6.74 19.53
CA THR A 391 4.67 7.46 20.80
C THR A 391 3.75 6.95 21.91
N GLY A 392 2.83 6.02 21.61
CA GLY A 392 1.86 5.50 22.57
C GLY A 392 0.82 6.55 23.01
N THR A 393 0.55 7.56 22.16
CA THR A 393 -0.34 8.70 22.45
C THR A 393 -1.66 8.65 21.66
N LEU A 394 -1.96 7.53 21.01
CA LEU A 394 -3.18 7.34 20.24
C LEU A 394 -4.42 7.43 21.15
N ASN A 395 -5.34 8.34 20.82
CA ASN A 395 -6.62 8.46 21.51
C ASN A 395 -7.71 7.79 20.66
N PHE A 396 -8.41 6.82 21.24
CA PHE A 396 -9.44 6.07 20.53
C PHE A 396 -10.85 6.66 20.66
N ASP A 397 -11.00 7.85 21.24
CA ASP A 397 -12.24 8.64 21.18
C ASP A 397 -12.31 9.53 19.91
N GLU A 398 -11.24 9.53 19.10
CA GLU A 398 -11.12 10.29 17.84
C GLU A 398 -10.75 9.38 16.66
N THR A 399 -10.96 9.88 15.43
CA THR A 399 -10.65 9.15 14.20
C THR A 399 -9.14 8.99 14.01
N ASN A 400 -8.69 7.73 13.87
CA ASN A 400 -7.28 7.36 13.77
C ASN A 400 -6.89 6.77 12.40
N PHE A 401 -7.85 6.16 11.71
CA PHE A 401 -7.62 5.41 10.49
C PHE A 401 -8.63 5.84 9.43
N ARG A 402 -8.21 6.01 8.17
CA ARG A 402 -9.06 6.45 7.07
C ARG A 402 -8.72 5.71 5.79
N ILE A 403 -9.75 5.37 5.01
CA ILE A 403 -9.63 5.04 3.59
C ILE A 403 -10.26 6.19 2.81
N GLN A 404 -9.50 6.72 1.85
CA GLN A 404 -9.98 7.75 0.94
C GLN A 404 -9.70 7.33 -0.50
N ALA A 405 -10.52 7.80 -1.43
CA ALA A 405 -10.35 7.52 -2.85
C ALA A 405 -10.80 8.69 -3.73
N LEU A 406 -10.24 8.76 -4.94
CA LEU A 406 -10.72 9.65 -6.00
C LEU A 406 -10.28 9.16 -7.37
N GLU A 407 -11.09 9.39 -8.40
CA GLU A 407 -10.69 9.17 -9.78
C GLU A 407 -9.44 10.00 -10.13
N VAL A 408 -8.45 9.36 -10.77
CA VAL A 408 -7.19 10.00 -11.19
C VAL A 408 -7.45 11.17 -12.14
N GLN A 409 -8.44 11.04 -13.03
CA GLN A 409 -8.81 12.12 -13.95
C GLN A 409 -9.33 13.36 -13.21
N GLN A 410 -9.98 13.20 -12.05
CA GLN A 410 -10.45 14.33 -11.26
C GLN A 410 -9.29 15.02 -10.53
N LEU A 411 -8.29 14.26 -10.08
CA LEU A 411 -7.06 14.80 -9.50
C LEU A 411 -6.24 15.60 -10.51
N LEU A 412 -6.05 15.06 -11.72
CA LEU A 412 -5.17 15.65 -12.73
C LEU A 412 -5.85 16.60 -13.71
N GLY A 413 -7.18 16.56 -13.80
CA GLY A 413 -7.93 17.24 -14.84
C GLY A 413 -7.75 16.62 -16.23
N ARG A 414 -8.08 17.40 -17.28
CA ARG A 414 -8.27 16.86 -18.65
C ARG A 414 -7.00 16.31 -19.32
N ASN A 415 -5.82 16.73 -18.88
CA ASN A 415 -4.57 16.37 -19.56
C ASN A 415 -4.03 14.99 -19.12
N GLY A 416 -4.55 14.40 -18.04
CA GLY A 416 -4.13 13.09 -17.53
C GLY A 416 -2.64 13.00 -17.17
N ARG A 417 -1.98 14.16 -17.04
CA ARG A 417 -0.58 14.32 -16.66
C ARG A 417 -0.50 15.10 -15.37
N CYS A 418 0.53 14.84 -14.58
CA CYS A 418 0.73 15.51 -13.32
C CYS A 418 0.70 17.04 -13.48
N SER A 419 -0.39 17.64 -13.01
CA SER A 419 -0.61 19.08 -13.07
C SER A 419 -1.30 19.53 -11.80
N GLY A 420 -0.58 20.28 -10.98
CA GLY A 420 -1.04 20.76 -9.69
C GLY A 420 -0.22 21.95 -9.22
N ARG A 421 -0.39 22.34 -7.96
CA ARG A 421 0.35 23.47 -7.37
C ARG A 421 1.83 23.08 -7.16
N PRO A 422 2.81 23.95 -7.47
CA PRO A 422 4.21 23.64 -7.17
C PRO A 422 4.45 23.54 -5.65
N LEU A 423 5.39 22.68 -5.23
CA LEU A 423 5.76 22.51 -3.82
C LEU A 423 6.21 23.82 -3.16
N ARG A 424 6.99 24.65 -3.88
CA ARG A 424 7.32 26.01 -3.47
C ARG A 424 6.59 27.02 -4.36
N SER A 425 5.77 27.87 -3.75
CA SER A 425 5.50 29.19 -4.34
C SER A 425 6.79 30.00 -4.19
N SER A 426 7.41 30.40 -5.30
CA SER A 426 8.62 31.21 -5.25
C SER A 426 8.35 32.48 -4.41
N PRO A 427 9.09 32.74 -3.32
CA PRO A 427 8.96 33.99 -2.60
C PRO A 427 9.71 35.06 -3.40
N PHE A 428 8.98 36.09 -3.85
CA PHE A 428 9.47 37.32 -4.50
C PHE A 428 9.90 37.24 -5.98
N GLN A 429 9.00 37.66 -6.87
CA GLN A 429 9.41 38.64 -7.90
C GLN A 429 9.61 39.97 -7.18
N PRO A 430 10.80 40.62 -7.25
CA PRO A 430 10.93 41.97 -6.75
C PRO A 430 10.08 42.88 -7.62
N PHE A 431 9.01 43.44 -7.04
CA PHE A 431 8.35 44.61 -7.57
C PHE A 431 9.42 45.68 -7.79
N SER A 432 9.71 45.97 -9.05
CA SER A 432 10.46 47.16 -9.44
C SER A 432 9.67 48.39 -9.01
N PHE A 433 9.95 48.91 -7.81
CA PHE A 433 9.60 50.27 -7.46
C PHE A 433 10.51 51.20 -8.27
N LEU A 434 10.08 51.54 -9.48
CA LEU A 434 10.50 52.77 -10.15
C LEU A 434 9.68 53.92 -9.57
N PHE A 435 10.25 54.63 -8.59
CA PHE A 435 9.82 55.98 -8.28
C PHE A 435 11.03 56.90 -8.10
N LYS A 436 11.12 57.82 -9.08
CA LYS A 436 11.80 59.12 -9.14
C LYS A 436 13.32 59.17 -9.20
#